data_AF-A0A3B1AT02-F1
#
_entry.id   AF-A0A3B1AT02-F1
#
_cell.length_a   1.000
_cell.length_b   1.000
_cell.length_c   1.000
_cell.angle_alpha   90.00
_cell.angle_beta   90.00
_cell.angle_gamma   90.00
#
_symmetry.space_group_name_H-M   'P 1'
#
loop_
_entity.id
_entity.type
_entity.pdbx_description
1 polymer ?
#
loop_
_entity_poly.entity_id
_entity_poly.type
_entity_poly.pdbx_seq_one_letter_code
_entity_poly.pdbx_strand_id
1 'polypeptide(L)'
;MNTPQNPQDGAIEFPCDFPVKAMGLATETLHATVMEIVCKHAPDTEAAALKTRPSSNGKYLSVTVTVRATNQAQLDAIYMDLSACEQILMTL
;
A
#
# COMPACT_ATOMS: atom_id res chain seq x y z
N MET A 1 31.76 -24.52 -8.14
CA MET A 1 31.49 -24.04 -6.77
C MET A 1 31.45 -22.53 -6.89
N ASN A 2 30.29 -21.96 -7.16
CA ASN A 2 30.18 -20.54 -7.52
C ASN A 2 29.81 -19.71 -6.29
N THR A 3 30.52 -18.61 -6.21
CA THR A 3 30.69 -17.56 -5.19
C THR A 3 29.37 -16.84 -4.81
N PRO A 4 29.35 -16.08 -3.70
CA PRO A 4 28.18 -15.79 -2.87
C PRO A 4 27.24 -14.77 -3.53
N GLN A 5 25.94 -15.03 -3.46
CA GLN A 5 24.94 -14.07 -3.90
C GLN A 5 24.69 -13.03 -2.80
N ASN A 6 25.19 -11.84 -3.07
CA ASN A 6 24.93 -10.55 -2.45
C ASN A 6 23.51 -10.40 -1.86
N PRO A 7 23.29 -9.82 -0.66
CA PRO A 7 21.95 -9.58 -0.10
C PRO A 7 21.20 -8.41 -0.76
N GLN A 8 21.39 -8.18 -2.07
CA GLN A 8 20.73 -7.11 -2.84
C GLN A 8 20.02 -7.62 -4.11
N ASP A 9 20.06 -8.93 -4.39
CA ASP A 9 19.16 -9.59 -5.35
C ASP A 9 17.95 -10.13 -4.57
N GLY A 10 17.18 -9.22 -3.97
CA GLY A 10 15.98 -9.58 -3.21
C GLY A 10 14.85 -9.97 -4.15
N ALA A 11 14.84 -11.20 -4.63
CA ALA A 11 13.62 -11.79 -5.17
C ALA A 11 12.55 -11.65 -4.08
N ILE A 12 11.57 -10.77 -4.28
CA ILE A 12 10.43 -10.67 -3.37
C ILE A 12 9.77 -12.05 -3.37
N GLU A 13 9.90 -12.78 -2.26
CA GLU A 13 9.27 -14.09 -2.11
C GLU A 13 7.81 -13.89 -1.79
N PHE A 14 6.95 -14.24 -2.74
CA PHE A 14 5.52 -14.19 -2.56
C PHE A 14 4.99 -15.53 -2.01
N PRO A 15 3.99 -15.53 -1.10
CA PRO A 15 3.28 -14.36 -0.59
C PRO A 15 4.04 -13.63 0.54
N CYS A 16 4.01 -12.30 0.52
CA CYS A 16 4.65 -11.44 1.53
C CYS A 16 3.71 -10.30 1.94
N ASP A 17 3.76 -9.90 3.20
CA ASP A 17 3.04 -8.75 3.71
C ASP A 17 3.77 -7.45 3.36
N PHE A 18 3.19 -6.68 2.44
CA PHE A 18 3.77 -5.44 1.95
C PHE A 18 2.97 -4.24 2.48
N PRO A 19 3.60 -3.28 3.18
CA PRO A 19 2.93 -2.08 3.62
C PRO A 19 2.82 -1.08 2.46
N VAL A 20 1.60 -0.87 1.95
CA VAL A 20 1.29 0.13 0.94
C VAL A 20 0.93 1.43 1.65
N LYS A 21 1.66 2.51 1.37
CA LYS A 21 1.39 3.81 1.99
C LYS A 21 0.83 4.78 0.96
N ALA A 22 -0.36 5.31 1.22
CA ALA A 22 -0.99 6.38 0.46
C ALA A 22 -1.06 7.65 1.32
N MET A 23 -0.82 8.80 0.71
CA MET A 23 -0.91 10.11 1.35
C MET A 23 -1.84 10.99 0.54
N GLY A 24 -2.84 11.57 1.18
CA GLY A 24 -3.87 12.38 0.53
C GLY A 24 -4.36 13.51 1.42
N LEU A 25 -5.39 14.21 0.97
CA LEU A 25 -6.08 15.20 1.79
C LEU A 25 -6.75 14.52 2.99
N ALA A 26 -6.68 15.15 4.16
CA ALA A 26 -7.30 14.64 5.38
C ALA A 26 -8.83 14.70 5.31
N THR A 27 -9.40 13.72 4.63
CA THR A 27 -10.84 13.52 4.47
C THR A 27 -11.22 12.20 5.12
N GLU A 28 -12.38 12.17 5.75
CA GLU A 28 -12.92 10.95 6.37
C GLU A 28 -13.17 9.85 5.32
N THR A 29 -13.26 10.20 4.04
CA THR A 29 -13.42 9.22 2.96
C THR A 29 -12.11 8.63 2.47
N LEU A 30 -10.95 9.28 2.67
CA LEU A 30 -9.67 8.82 2.12
C LEU A 30 -9.34 7.38 2.54
N HIS A 31 -9.48 7.09 3.83
CA HIS A 31 -9.16 5.75 4.34
C HIS A 31 -10.12 4.68 3.78
N ALA A 32 -11.41 5.01 3.62
CA ALA A 32 -12.39 4.12 3.02
C ALA A 32 -12.08 3.86 1.54
N THR A 33 -11.73 4.91 0.77
CA THR A 33 -11.32 4.80 -0.63
C THR A 33 -10.07 3.92 -0.79
N VAL A 34 -9.04 4.16 0.02
CA VAL A 34 -7.81 3.34 0.00
C VAL A 34 -8.12 1.89 0.34
N MET A 35 -8.95 1.66 1.37
CA MET A 35 -9.37 0.32 1.78
C MET A 35 -10.14 -0.40 0.68
N GLU A 36 -11.06 0.27 -0.02
CA GLU A 36 -11.85 -0.29 -1.11
C GLU A 36 -10.95 -0.73 -2.28
N ILE A 37 -10.02 0.15 -2.69
CA ILE A 37 -9.04 -0.16 -3.75
C ILE A 37 -8.17 -1.35 -3.36
N VAL A 38 -7.65 -1.35 -2.13
CA VAL A 38 -6.82 -2.44 -1.64
C VAL A 38 -7.62 -3.75 -1.56
N CYS A 39 -8.83 -3.74 -1.01
CA CYS A 39 -9.68 -4.91 -0.85
C CYS A 39 -10.09 -5.52 -2.21
N LYS A 40 -10.26 -4.68 -3.24
CA LYS A 40 -10.51 -5.12 -4.63
C LYS A 40 -9.39 -6.01 -5.17
N HIS A 41 -8.14 -5.72 -4.84
CA HIS A 41 -6.96 -6.47 -5.28
C HIS A 41 -6.51 -7.54 -4.29
N ALA A 42 -6.75 -7.32 -2.99
CA ALA A 42 -6.35 -8.16 -1.87
C ALA A 42 -7.52 -8.25 -0.86
N PRO A 43 -8.54 -9.08 -1.14
CA PRO A 43 -9.74 -9.20 -0.29
C PRO A 43 -9.47 -9.84 1.08
N ASP A 44 -8.30 -10.46 1.25
CA ASP A 44 -7.80 -10.97 2.53
C ASP A 44 -7.34 -9.84 3.48
N THR A 45 -7.23 -8.60 2.97
CA THR A 45 -6.78 -7.45 3.75
C THR A 45 -7.86 -7.02 4.76
N GLU A 46 -7.56 -7.18 6.04
CA GLU A 46 -8.45 -6.79 7.11
C GLU A 46 -8.36 -5.29 7.41
N ALA A 47 -9.46 -4.69 7.91
CA ALA A 47 -9.48 -3.28 8.33
C ALA A 47 -8.47 -2.98 9.46
N ALA A 48 -8.08 -4.00 10.23
CA ALA A 48 -7.03 -3.90 11.25
C ALA A 48 -5.62 -3.67 10.66
N ALA A 49 -5.40 -4.06 9.39
CA ALA A 49 -4.16 -3.81 8.67
C ALA A 49 -4.03 -2.36 8.19
N LEU A 50 -5.12 -1.60 8.20
CA LEU A 50 -5.16 -0.19 7.84
C LEU A 50 -4.84 0.69 9.05
N LYS A 51 -3.85 1.55 8.88
CA LYS A 51 -3.40 2.54 9.86
C LYS A 51 -3.46 3.92 9.24
N THR A 52 -4.29 4.77 9.80
CA THR A 52 -4.37 6.19 9.42
C THR A 52 -3.59 7.03 10.39
N ARG A 53 -2.77 7.94 9.87
CA ARG A 53 -2.01 8.90 10.66
C ARG A 53 -2.23 10.31 10.12
N PRO A 54 -2.85 11.21 10.90
CA PRO A 54 -2.96 12.60 10.49
C PRO A 54 -1.57 13.24 10.44
N SER A 55 -1.35 14.11 9.46
CA SER A 55 -0.15 14.92 9.38
C SER A 55 -0.13 15.98 10.48
N SER A 56 1.06 16.45 10.87
CA SER A 56 1.25 17.41 11.97
C SER A 56 0.42 18.69 11.85
N ASN A 57 0.01 19.06 10.64
CA ASN A 57 -0.77 20.26 10.36
C ASN A 57 -2.26 19.99 10.07
N GLY A 58 -2.71 18.73 10.18
CA GLY A 58 -4.11 18.31 9.93
C GLY A 58 -4.56 18.38 8.47
N LYS A 59 -3.77 18.95 7.55
CA LYS A 59 -4.13 19.10 6.13
C LYS A 59 -4.10 17.78 5.35
N TYR A 60 -3.18 16.89 5.70
CA TYR A 60 -2.96 15.62 5.00
C TYR A 60 -3.15 14.43 5.92
N LEU A 61 -3.58 13.31 5.35
CA LEU A 61 -3.73 12.04 6.04
C LEU A 61 -2.86 11.00 5.33
N SER A 62 -2.02 10.32 6.10
CA SER A 62 -1.25 9.18 5.65
C SER A 62 -2.01 7.91 6.01
N VAL A 63 -2.34 7.09 5.03
CA VAL A 63 -2.96 5.79 5.19
C VAL A 63 -1.92 4.74 4.85
N THR A 64 -1.59 3.86 5.78
CA THR A 64 -0.73 2.70 5.56
C THR A 64 -1.59 1.46 5.65
N VAL A 65 -1.59 0.64 4.62
CA VAL A 65 -2.33 -0.63 4.59
C VAL A 65 -1.35 -1.76 4.33
N THR A 66 -1.27 -2.71 5.25
CA THR A 66 -0.48 -3.91 5.04
C THR A 66 -1.29 -4.90 4.21
N VAL A 67 -0.84 -5.21 3.01
CA VAL A 67 -1.52 -6.12 2.08
C VAL A 67 -0.69 -7.38 1.90
N ARG A 68 -1.37 -8.53 1.79
CA ARG A 68 -0.70 -9.78 1.45
C ARG A 68 -0.45 -9.85 -0.05
N ALA A 69 0.71 -9.36 -0.47
CA ALA A 69 1.15 -9.42 -1.85
C ALA A 69 1.41 -10.88 -2.24
N THR A 70 0.74 -11.35 -3.28
CA THR A 70 0.90 -12.70 -3.85
C THR A 70 1.74 -12.69 -5.13
N ASN A 71 1.89 -11.52 -5.75
CA ASN A 71 2.73 -11.29 -6.92
C ASN A 71 2.98 -9.78 -7.13
N GLN A 72 3.94 -9.46 -7.98
CA GLN A 72 4.30 -8.07 -8.29
C GLN A 72 3.19 -7.31 -9.01
N ALA A 73 2.41 -7.97 -9.89
CA ALA A 73 1.35 -7.33 -10.65
C ALA A 73 0.18 -6.88 -9.77
N GLN A 74 -0.09 -7.59 -8.67
CA GLN A 74 -1.10 -7.22 -7.67
C GLN A 74 -0.71 -5.91 -6.99
N LEU A 75 0.55 -5.77 -6.57
CA LEU A 75 1.07 -4.53 -5.99
C LEU A 75 0.98 -3.39 -7.00
N ASP A 76 1.44 -3.62 -8.23
CA ASP A 76 1.42 -2.62 -9.29
C ASP A 76 0.00 -2.12 -9.57
N ALA A 77 -0.97 -3.03 -9.65
CA ALA A 77 -2.38 -2.70 -9.82
C ALA A 77 -2.94 -1.88 -8.64
N ILE A 78 -2.57 -2.21 -7.40
CA ILE A 78 -2.93 -1.42 -6.22
C ILE A 78 -2.36 0.00 -6.32
N TYR A 79 -1.07 0.15 -6.61
CA TYR A 79 -0.43 1.46 -6.76
C TYR A 79 -1.04 2.26 -7.91
N MET A 80 -1.40 1.60 -9.01
CA MET A 80 -2.01 2.25 -10.17
C MET A 80 -3.42 2.76 -9.87
N ASP A 81 -4.31 1.96 -9.25
CA ASP A 81 -5.64 2.42 -8.81
C ASP A 81 -5.51 3.54 -7.76
N LEU A 82 -4.59 3.41 -6.79
CA LEU A 82 -4.34 4.43 -5.78
C LEU A 82 -3.86 5.74 -6.42
N SER A 83 -2.91 5.68 -7.34
CA SER A 83 -2.41 6.88 -8.04
C SER A 83 -3.43 7.48 -9.01
N ALA A 84 -4.39 6.68 -9.50
CA ALA A 84 -5.49 7.17 -10.33
C ALA A 84 -6.56 7.89 -9.49
N CYS A 85 -6.55 7.74 -8.18
CA CYS A 85 -7.49 8.36 -7.28
C CYS A 85 -7.13 9.83 -7.01
N GLU A 86 -8.02 10.76 -7.36
CA GLU A 86 -7.78 12.21 -7.24
C GLU A 86 -7.56 12.67 -5.79
N GLN A 87 -8.06 11.91 -4.81
CA GLN A 87 -7.85 12.18 -3.38
C GLN A 87 -6.43 11.86 -2.90
N ILE A 88 -5.70 11.01 -3.63
CA ILE A 88 -4.36 10.55 -3.29
C ILE A 88 -3.34 11.43 -4.00
N LEU A 89 -2.49 12.06 -3.21
CA LEU A 89 -1.44 12.96 -3.71
C LEU A 89 -0.13 12.21 -3.95
N MET A 90 0.12 11.16 -3.17
CA MET A 90 1.38 10.42 -3.22
C MET A 90 1.22 9.00 -2.68
N THR A 91 1.85 8.04 -3.33
CA THR A 91 1.99 6.65 -2.85
C THR A 91 3.47 6.31 -2.63
N LEU A 92 3.76 5.45 -1.65
CA LEU A 92 5.09 5.12 -1.15
C LEU A 92 5.17 3.65 -0.72
#